data_AF-A0A925QMP8-F1
#
_entry.id   AF-A0A925QMP8-F1
#
_cell.length_a   1.000
_cell.length_b   1.000
_cell.length_c   1.000
_cell.angle_alpha   90.00
_cell.angle_beta   90.00
_cell.angle_gamma   90.00
#
_symmetry.space_group_name_H-M   'P 1'
#
loop_
_entity.id
_entity.type
_entity.pdbx_description
1 polymer ?
#
loop_
_entity_poly.entity_id
_entity_poly.type
_entity_poly.pdbx_seq_one_letter_code
_entity_poly.pdbx_strand_id
1 'polypeptide(L)'
;AMQEFINPLADLGDKVTKLTTELGMKAFQNPDEVGAAAVDYLRVAGHLCFAYFWARMAKVALEKQSSGDPFYIAKLYTARFYFAKLLPETAGLIRTARSGLQPLMAMEEAMF
;
A
#
# COMPACT_ATOMS: atom_id res chain seq x y z
N ALA A 1 13.50 -12.42 -13.27
CA ALA A 1 13.92 -11.79 -12.01
C ALA A 1 12.92 -10.74 -11.53
N MET A 2 12.59 -9.70 -12.30
CA MET A 2 11.73 -8.60 -11.83
C MET A 2 10.28 -8.95 -11.42
N GLN A 3 9.75 -10.10 -11.82
CA GLN A 3 8.35 -10.46 -11.55
C GLN A 3 8.00 -10.55 -10.06
N GLU A 4 8.98 -10.86 -9.20
CA GLU A 4 8.79 -10.86 -7.74
C GLU A 4 8.43 -9.46 -7.18
N PHE A 5 8.71 -8.39 -7.92
CA PHE A 5 8.38 -7.00 -7.54
C PHE A 5 7.23 -6.41 -8.37
N ILE A 6 7.14 -6.77 -9.66
CA ILE A 6 6.13 -6.22 -10.57
C ILE A 6 4.73 -6.74 -10.23
N ASN A 7 4.57 -8.04 -10.01
CA ASN A 7 3.26 -8.64 -9.73
C ASN A 7 2.58 -8.04 -8.50
N PRO A 8 3.21 -7.98 -7.31
CA PRO A 8 2.60 -7.37 -6.13
C PRO A 8 2.39 -5.85 -6.27
N LEU A 9 3.24 -5.15 -7.04
CA LEU A 9 3.04 -3.73 -7.32
C LEU A 9 1.81 -3.48 -8.21
N ALA A 10 1.64 -4.29 -9.27
CA ALA A 10 0.49 -4.20 -10.16
C ALA A 10 -0.82 -4.53 -9.42
N ASP A 11 -0.82 -5.62 -8.65
CA ASP A 11 -1.97 -5.99 -7.81
C ASP A 11 -2.34 -4.89 -6.80
N LEU A 12 -1.35 -4.26 -6.15
CA LEU A 12 -1.62 -3.12 -5.28
C LEU A 12 -2.16 -1.91 -6.05
N GLY A 13 -1.66 -1.63 -7.26
CA GLY A 13 -2.16 -0.55 -8.12
C GLY A 13 -3.64 -0.72 -8.47
N ASP A 14 -4.05 -1.94 -8.84
CA ASP A 14 -5.45 -2.28 -9.09
C ASP A 14 -6.31 -2.12 -7.84
N LYS A 15 -5.81 -2.57 -6.69
CA LYS A 15 -6.51 -2.46 -5.40
C LYS A 15 -6.68 -1.02 -4.94
N VAL A 16 -5.66 -0.18 -5.09
CA VAL A 16 -5.75 1.26 -4.77
C VAL A 16 -6.77 1.92 -5.66
N THR A 17 -6.73 1.67 -6.97
CA THR A 17 -7.71 2.23 -7.92
C THR A 17 -9.15 1.90 -7.51
N LYS A 18 -9.42 0.62 -7.20
CA LYS A 18 -10.74 0.18 -6.72
C LYS A 18 -11.12 0.85 -5.39
N LEU A 19 -10.20 0.87 -4.42
CA LEU A 19 -10.44 1.50 -3.12
C LEU A 19 -10.76 2.99 -3.27
N THR A 20 -10.00 3.74 -4.08
CA THR A 20 -10.25 5.16 -4.35
C THR A 20 -11.64 5.38 -4.94
N THR A 21 -12.06 4.56 -5.90
CA THR A 21 -13.41 4.65 -6.48
C THR A 21 -14.48 4.36 -5.45
N GLU A 22 -14.35 3.29 -4.67
CA GLU A 22 -15.31 2.90 -3.63
C GLU A 22 -15.46 4.00 -2.57
N LEU A 23 -14.35 4.55 -2.06
CA LEU A 23 -14.36 5.64 -1.10
C LEU A 23 -14.96 6.93 -1.70
N GLY A 24 -14.65 7.25 -2.96
CA GLY A 24 -15.26 8.38 -3.66
C GLY A 24 -16.78 8.24 -3.79
N MET A 25 -17.28 7.04 -4.11
CA MET A 25 -18.72 6.78 -4.17
C MET A 25 -19.40 6.94 -2.81
N LYS A 26 -18.78 6.48 -1.73
CA LYS A 26 -19.27 6.70 -0.36
C LYS A 26 -19.28 8.19 0.01
N ALA A 27 -18.22 8.91 -0.36
CA ALA A 27 -18.07 10.34 -0.10
C ALA A 27 -19.18 11.19 -0.74
N PHE A 28 -19.67 10.81 -1.92
CA PHE A 28 -20.81 11.47 -2.55
C PHE A 28 -22.11 11.36 -1.74
N GLN A 29 -22.25 10.31 -0.93
CA GLN A 29 -23.42 10.13 -0.05
C GLN A 29 -23.19 10.77 1.32
N ASN A 30 -22.00 10.60 1.89
CA ASN A 30 -21.60 11.19 3.15
C ASN A 30 -20.10 11.58 3.13
N PRO A 31 -19.76 12.88 3.17
CA PRO A 31 -18.38 13.35 3.18
C PRO A 31 -17.52 12.79 4.33
N ASP A 32 -18.13 12.46 5.48
CA ASP A 32 -17.42 11.97 6.67
C ASP A 32 -16.80 10.57 6.44
N GLU A 33 -17.27 9.81 5.45
CA GLU A 33 -16.67 8.53 5.04
C GLU A 33 -15.22 8.71 4.56
N VAL A 34 -14.88 9.87 3.98
CA VAL A 34 -13.49 10.17 3.59
C VAL A 34 -12.61 10.34 4.83
N GLY A 35 -13.14 11.03 5.85
CA GLY A 35 -12.46 11.21 7.13
C GLY A 35 -12.19 9.88 7.83
N ALA A 36 -13.18 9.00 7.86
CA ALA A 36 -13.08 7.66 8.45
C ALA A 36 -11.99 6.79 7.79
N ALA A 37 -11.78 6.92 6.48
CA ALA A 37 -10.82 6.12 5.73
C ALA A 37 -9.44 6.78 5.54
N ALA A 38 -9.28 8.06 5.91
CA ALA A 38 -8.15 8.89 5.48
C ALA A 38 -6.77 8.32 5.85
N VAL A 39 -6.59 7.89 7.10
CA VAL A 39 -5.30 7.42 7.62
C VAL A 39 -4.88 6.12 6.93
N ASP A 40 -5.79 5.16 6.86
CA ASP A 40 -5.53 3.86 6.23
C ASP A 40 -5.29 4.01 4.73
N TYR A 41 -6.10 4.82 4.06
CA TYR A 41 -5.94 5.12 2.64
C TYR A 41 -4.56 5.73 2.34
N LEU A 42 -4.15 6.74 3.13
CA LEU A 42 -2.84 7.38 2.95
C LEU A 42 -1.68 6.40 3.17
N ARG A 43 -1.82 5.47 4.13
CA ARG A 43 -0.83 4.42 4.37
C ARG A 43 -0.72 3.46 3.20
N VAL A 44 -1.84 3.03 2.62
CA VAL A 44 -1.86 2.19 1.41
C VAL A 44 -1.24 2.92 0.22
N ALA A 45 -1.58 4.19 0.00
CA ALA A 45 -1.00 5.02 -1.06
C ALA A 45 0.52 5.20 -0.88
N GLY A 46 0.99 5.39 0.36
CA GLY A 46 2.42 5.42 0.70
C GLY A 46 3.12 4.11 0.32
N HIS A 47 2.50 2.96 0.61
CA HIS A 47 3.04 1.66 0.21
C HIS A 47 3.14 1.49 -1.30
N LEU A 48 2.16 1.99 -2.06
CA LEU A 48 2.20 1.98 -3.53
C LEU A 48 3.41 2.77 -4.06
N CYS A 49 3.64 3.98 -3.54
CA CYS A 49 4.79 4.80 -3.89
C CYS A 49 6.12 4.11 -3.55
N PHE A 50 6.23 3.55 -2.34
CA PHE A 50 7.46 2.86 -1.91
C PHE A 50 7.71 1.58 -2.71
N ALA A 51 6.68 0.79 -3.00
CA ALA A 51 6.79 -0.41 -3.83
C ALA A 51 7.28 -0.06 -5.23
N TYR A 52 6.78 1.03 -5.83
CA TYR A 52 7.26 1.53 -7.12
C TYR A 52 8.76 1.85 -7.08
N PHE A 53 9.22 2.63 -6.10
CA PHE A 53 10.65 2.99 -6.01
C PHE A 53 11.54 1.79 -5.67
N TRP A 54 11.09 0.86 -4.82
CA TRP A 54 11.82 -0.38 -4.57
C TRP A 54 11.95 -1.23 -5.83
N ALA A 55 10.89 -1.37 -6.62
CA ALA A 55 10.94 -2.08 -7.90
C ALA A 55 11.93 -1.41 -8.87
N ARG A 56 11.96 -0.07 -8.94
CA ARG A 56 12.96 0.63 -9.77
C ARG A 56 14.39 0.41 -9.30
N MET A 57 14.64 0.47 -7.99
CA MET A 57 15.97 0.18 -7.43
C MET A 57 16.37 -1.27 -7.66
N ALA A 58 15.44 -2.22 -7.52
CA ALA A 58 15.68 -3.64 -7.77
C ALA A 58 16.04 -3.91 -9.24
N LYS A 59 15.39 -3.23 -10.18
CA LYS A 59 15.75 -3.31 -11.61
C LYS A 59 17.22 -2.96 -11.85
N VAL A 60 17.65 -1.79 -11.36
CA VAL A 60 19.05 -1.34 -11.51
C VAL A 60 20.02 -2.28 -10.79
N ALA A 61 19.65 -2.78 -9.62
CA ALA A 61 20.49 -3.70 -8.86
C ALA A 61 20.65 -5.07 -9.54
N LEU A 62 19.60 -5.58 -10.21
CA LEU A 62 19.69 -6.78 -11.03
C LEU A 62 20.59 -6.57 -12.26
N GLU A 63 20.45 -5.43 -12.95
CA GLU A 63 21.29 -5.09 -14.12
C GLU A 63 22.78 -5.01 -13.75
N LYS A 64 23.09 -4.61 -12.52
CA LYS A 64 24.46 -4.47 -12.01
C LYS A 64 24.90 -5.61 -11.10
N GLN A 65 24.13 -6.69 -11.00
CA GLN A 65 24.40 -7.76 -10.04
C GLN A 65 25.76 -8.46 -10.27
N SER A 66 26.24 -8.49 -11.52
CA SER A 66 27.53 -9.07 -11.90
C SER A 66 28.73 -8.13 -11.71
N SER A 67 28.54 -6.90 -11.21
CA SER A 67 29.64 -5.94 -11.03
C SER A 67 30.62 -6.32 -9.92
N GLY A 68 30.25 -7.27 -9.04
CA GLY A 68 31.00 -7.61 -7.84
C GLY A 68 30.81 -6.63 -6.67
N ASP A 69 30.01 -5.56 -6.86
CA ASP A 69 29.72 -4.58 -5.81
C ASP A 69 28.63 -5.11 -4.85
N PRO A 70 28.94 -5.31 -3.55
CA PRO A 70 27.99 -5.85 -2.58
C PRO A 70 26.78 -4.93 -2.34
N PHE A 71 26.84 -3.65 -2.72
CA PHE A 71 25.72 -2.71 -2.60
C PHE A 71 24.47 -3.18 -3.35
N TYR A 72 24.62 -3.70 -4.58
CA TYR A 72 23.47 -4.13 -5.38
C TYR A 72 22.84 -5.40 -4.81
N ILE A 73 23.65 -6.32 -4.28
CA ILE A 73 23.15 -7.51 -3.57
C ILE A 73 22.35 -7.08 -2.33
N ALA A 74 22.88 -6.15 -1.53
CA ALA A 74 22.20 -5.62 -0.35
C ALA A 74 20.86 -4.95 -0.73
N LYS A 75 20.82 -4.14 -1.79
CA LYS A 75 19.60 -3.50 -2.28
C LYS A 75 18.51 -4.52 -2.66
N LEU A 76 18.88 -5.64 -3.28
CA LEU A 76 17.92 -6.69 -3.61
C LEU A 76 17.37 -7.38 -2.36
N TYR A 77 18.21 -7.64 -1.35
CA TYR A 77 17.73 -8.18 -0.08
C TYR A 77 16.77 -7.23 0.63
N THR A 78 17.08 -5.93 0.68
CA THR A 78 16.16 -4.95 1.29
C THR A 78 14.85 -4.84 0.51
N ALA A 79 14.89 -4.86 -0.82
CA ALA A 79 13.67 -4.85 -1.64
C ALA A 79 12.80 -6.07 -1.33
N ARG A 80 13.38 -7.28 -1.32
CA ARG A 80 12.66 -8.51 -1.00
C ARG A 80 12.06 -8.48 0.40
N PHE A 81 12.79 -7.95 1.39
CA PHE A 81 12.26 -7.75 2.73
C PHE A 81 11.03 -6.83 2.72
N TYR A 82 11.11 -5.68 2.04
CA TYR A 82 9.99 -4.74 1.95
C TYR A 82 8.74 -5.41 1.36
N PHE A 83 8.88 -6.08 0.22
CA PHE A 83 7.77 -6.75 -0.45
C PHE A 83 7.20 -7.93 0.35
N ALA A 84 8.03 -8.67 1.09
CA ALA A 84 7.59 -9.83 1.85
C ALA A 84 7.06 -9.50 3.25
N LYS A 85 7.54 -8.43 3.90
CA LYS A 85 7.26 -8.14 5.31
C LYS A 85 6.45 -6.86 5.53
N LEU A 86 6.57 -5.86 4.66
CA LEU A 86 5.92 -4.56 4.87
C LEU A 86 4.73 -4.38 3.94
N LEU A 87 4.88 -4.69 2.65
CA LEU A 87 3.80 -4.53 1.68
C LEU A 87 2.50 -5.27 2.04
N PRO A 88 2.51 -6.47 2.67
CA PRO A 88 1.27 -7.16 3.05
C PRO A 88 0.39 -6.40 4.06
N GLU A 89 0.94 -5.42 4.80
CA GLU A 89 0.18 -4.54 5.70
C GLU A 89 -1.02 -3.89 4.97
N THR A 90 -0.83 -3.56 3.69
CA THR A 90 -1.88 -2.96 2.82
C THR A 90 -3.17 -3.76 2.79
N ALA A 91 -3.13 -5.09 2.87
CA ALA A 91 -4.33 -5.91 2.86
C ALA A 91 -5.23 -5.67 4.08
N GLY A 92 -4.64 -5.43 5.25
CA GLY A 92 -5.35 -5.05 6.46
C GLY A 92 -5.94 -3.65 6.34
N LEU A 93 -5.10 -2.69 5.95
CA LEU A 93 -5.48 -1.29 5.80
C LEU A 93 -6.60 -1.07 4.78
N ILE A 94 -6.60 -1.82 3.66
CA ILE A 94 -7.69 -1.76 2.68
C ILE A 94 -9.01 -2.23 3.30
N ARG A 95 -8.99 -3.24 4.17
CA ARG A 95 -10.21 -3.73 4.84
C ARG A 95 -10.72 -2.74 5.89
N THR A 96 -9.82 -2.12 6.65
CA THR A 96 -10.20 -1.11 7.65
C THR A 96 -10.70 0.17 6.98
N ALA A 97 -10.06 0.66 5.92
CA ALA A 97 -10.56 1.78 5.12
C ALA A 97 -11.98 1.53 4.59
N ARG A 98 -12.32 0.28 4.25
CA ARG A 98 -13.65 -0.10 3.76
C ARG A 98 -14.72 -0.18 4.83
N SER A 99 -14.37 -0.35 6.12
CA SER A 99 -15.37 -0.44 7.20
C SER A 99 -16.16 0.85 7.39
N GLY A 100 -15.63 1.97 6.88
CA GLY A 100 -16.34 3.24 6.81
C GLY A 100 -16.60 3.88 8.16
N LEU A 101 -17.56 4.79 8.19
CA LEU A 101 -17.81 5.68 9.33
C LEU A 101 -18.55 4.98 10.49
N GLN A 102 -19.41 4.01 10.20
CA GLN A 102 -20.34 3.45 11.18
C GLN A 102 -19.65 2.96 12.47
N PRO A 103 -18.54 2.19 12.44
CA PRO A 103 -17.88 1.75 13.67
C PRO A 103 -17.30 2.90 14.51
N LEU A 104 -17.03 4.06 13.91
CA LEU A 104 -16.51 5.24 14.60
C LEU A 104 -17.62 6.06 15.25
N MET A 105 -18.81 6.09 14.63
CA MET A 105 -19.92 6.97 15.02
C MET A 105 -21.11 6.26 15.67
N ALA A 106 -21.04 4.92 15.82
CA ALA A 106 -22.13 4.14 16.41
C ALA A 106 -22.28 4.32 17.93
N MET A 107 -21.19 4.69 18.63
CA MET A 107 -21.23 4.91 20.07
C MET A 107 -21.75 6.32 20.36
N GLU A 108 -22.74 6.43 21.24
CA GLU A 108 -23.23 7.73 21.72
C GLU A 108 -22.18 8.40 22.61
N GLU A 109 -22.13 9.72 22.59
CA GLU A 109 -21.16 10.53 23.34
C GLU A 109 -21.11 10.18 24.84
N ALA A 110 -22.26 9.89 25.45
CA ALA A 110 -22.35 9.53 26.87
C ALA A 110 -21.70 8.17 27.24
N MET A 111 -21.33 7.35 26.25
CA MET A 111 -20.69 6.05 26.44
C MET A 111 -19.16 6.07 26.23
N PHE A 112 -18.56 7.23 25.90
CA PHE A 112 -17.10 7.40 25.73
C PHE A 112 -16.36 7.61 27.06
#